data_AF-A0A3E0DWC1-F1
#
_entry.id   AF-A0A3E0DWC1-F1
#
_cell.length_a   1.000
_cell.length_b   1.000
_cell.length_c   1.000
_cell.angle_alpha   90.00
_cell.angle_beta   90.00
_cell.angle_gamma   90.00
#
_symmetry.space_group_name_H-M   'P 1'
#
loop_
_entity.id
_entity.type
_entity.pdbx_description
1 polymer ?
#
loop_
_entity_poly.entity_id
_entity_poly.type
_entity_poly.pdbx_seq_one_letter_code
_entity_poly.pdbx_strand_id
1 'polypeptide(L)'
;MKLTKRKEASEKGNRISWLDPVKKKKSLVEARERYYQARRDLGLNSFTNSHRETLRIKKYKQYYNFIAIYLIKNKIDSKELMRYTRRLNIPNLYINDLKFKEAIERFVSETNKAREGVITFDIAFELITKSLTIKKELFPHQIAPIRARENRKARDKEDRQKRDTKGNN
;
A
#
# COMPACT_ATOMS: atom_id res chain seq x y z
N MET A 1 9.34 -31.28 -22.20
CA MET A 1 10.42 -31.79 -21.30
C MET A 1 11.34 -30.73 -20.66
N LYS A 2 11.54 -29.52 -21.22
CA LYS A 2 12.45 -28.50 -20.63
C LYS A 2 11.87 -27.71 -19.43
N LEU A 3 10.55 -27.62 -19.32
CA LEU A 3 9.86 -26.88 -18.23
C LEU A 3 9.86 -27.63 -16.88
N THR A 4 9.83 -28.97 -16.90
CA THR A 4 9.84 -29.82 -15.70
C THR A 4 11.18 -29.76 -14.98
N LYS A 5 12.30 -29.86 -15.72
CA LYS A 5 13.66 -29.71 -15.16
C LYS A 5 13.93 -28.35 -14.52
N ARG A 6 13.34 -27.26 -15.05
CA ARG A 6 13.45 -25.91 -14.44
C ARG A 6 12.62 -25.79 -13.15
N LYS A 7 11.42 -26.38 -13.11
CA LYS A 7 10.59 -26.43 -11.90
C LYS A 7 11.27 -27.23 -10.78
N GLU A 8 11.77 -28.42 -11.09
CA GLU A 8 12.47 -29.28 -10.12
C GLU A 8 13.75 -28.63 -9.56
N ALA A 9 14.55 -27.98 -10.41
CA ALA A 9 15.71 -27.22 -9.96
C ALA A 9 15.33 -26.03 -9.06
N SER A 10 14.23 -25.33 -9.39
CA SER A 10 13.71 -24.23 -8.57
C SER A 10 13.16 -24.72 -7.23
N GLU A 11 12.50 -25.88 -7.19
CA GLU A 11 11.97 -26.48 -5.96
C GLU A 11 13.07 -27.04 -5.06
N LYS A 12 14.11 -27.65 -5.63
CA LYS A 12 15.28 -28.15 -4.90
C LYS A 12 16.13 -27.01 -4.32
N GLY A 13 16.37 -25.96 -5.11
CA GLY A 13 17.02 -24.72 -4.66
C GLY A 13 16.19 -24.01 -3.58
N ASN A 14 14.86 -24.00 -3.72
CA ASN A 14 13.98 -23.53 -2.67
C ASN A 14 14.14 -24.37 -1.40
N ARG A 15 14.00 -25.70 -1.42
CA ARG A 15 14.16 -26.56 -0.22
C ARG A 15 15.46 -26.33 0.55
N ILE A 16 16.60 -26.28 -0.14
CA ILE A 16 17.91 -25.98 0.49
C ILE A 16 17.91 -24.60 1.15
N SER A 17 17.21 -23.64 0.55
CA SER A 17 17.08 -22.28 1.08
C SER A 17 16.22 -22.15 2.34
N TRP A 18 15.42 -23.16 2.70
CA TRP A 18 14.68 -23.19 3.98
C TRP A 18 15.54 -23.71 5.14
N LEU A 19 16.62 -24.44 4.84
CA LEU A 19 17.51 -25.03 5.84
C LEU A 19 18.57 -24.04 6.34
N ASP A 20 18.91 -23.03 5.54
CA ASP A 20 19.87 -21.98 5.92
C ASP A 20 19.43 -20.61 5.35
N PRO A 21 18.71 -19.79 6.15
CA PRO A 21 18.24 -18.47 5.75
C PRO A 21 19.37 -17.52 5.37
N VAL A 22 20.57 -17.68 5.96
CA VAL A 22 21.74 -16.81 5.70
C VAL A 22 22.30 -17.12 4.31
N LYS A 23 22.47 -18.40 3.98
CA LYS A 23 22.89 -18.82 2.62
C LYS A 23 21.87 -18.43 1.56
N LYS A 24 20.58 -18.54 1.83
CA LYS A 24 19.52 -18.05 0.93
C LYS A 24 19.66 -16.56 0.66
N LYS A 25 19.80 -15.76 1.72
CA LYS A 25 19.94 -14.30 1.60
C LYS A 25 21.17 -13.94 0.76
N LYS A 26 22.31 -14.58 1.02
CA LYS A 26 23.55 -14.38 0.25
C LYS A 26 23.38 -14.77 -1.23
N SER A 27 22.80 -15.95 -1.51
CA SER A 27 22.55 -16.41 -2.87
C SER A 27 21.63 -15.47 -3.66
N LEU A 28 20.59 -14.91 -3.02
CA LEU A 28 19.70 -13.93 -3.66
C LEU A 28 20.40 -12.61 -3.97
N VAL A 29 21.34 -12.18 -3.10
CA VAL A 29 22.18 -11.00 -3.34
C VAL A 29 23.10 -11.23 -4.54
N GLU A 30 23.83 -12.35 -4.55
CA GLU A 30 24.73 -12.74 -5.66
C GLU A 30 23.98 -12.91 -6.99
N ALA A 31 22.76 -13.45 -6.97
CA ALA A 31 21.92 -13.56 -8.17
C ALA A 31 21.48 -12.18 -8.68
N ARG A 32 21.17 -11.23 -7.78
CA ARG A 32 20.87 -9.84 -8.13
C ARG A 32 22.07 -9.13 -8.72
N GLU A 33 23.23 -9.27 -8.10
CA GLU A 33 24.48 -8.65 -8.56
C GLU A 33 24.88 -9.17 -9.93
N ARG A 34 24.80 -10.47 -10.17
CA ARG A 34 25.01 -11.06 -11.51
C ARG A 34 24.03 -10.51 -12.55
N TYR A 35 22.76 -10.39 -12.20
CA TYR A 35 21.76 -9.79 -13.09
C TYR A 35 22.06 -8.31 -13.39
N TYR A 36 22.48 -7.53 -12.39
CA TYR A 36 22.84 -6.12 -12.58
C TYR A 36 24.12 -5.95 -13.39
N GLN A 37 25.12 -6.80 -13.17
CA GLN A 37 26.35 -6.80 -13.95
C GLN A 37 26.08 -7.13 -15.41
N ALA A 38 25.35 -8.22 -15.69
CA ALA A 38 24.99 -8.60 -17.05
C ALA A 38 24.21 -7.49 -17.79
N ARG A 39 23.41 -6.67 -17.09
CA ARG A 39 22.78 -5.49 -17.70
C ARG A 39 23.75 -4.34 -17.95
N ARG A 40 24.67 -4.07 -17.02
CA ARG A 40 25.72 -3.04 -17.20
C ARG A 40 26.63 -3.37 -18.39
N ASP A 41 27.02 -4.64 -18.53
CA ASP A 41 27.86 -5.11 -19.64
C ASP A 41 27.15 -4.93 -21.00
N LEU A 42 25.82 -4.96 -21.01
CA LEU A 42 24.98 -4.66 -22.19
C LEU A 42 24.71 -3.16 -22.41
N GLY A 43 25.34 -2.26 -21.64
CA GLY A 43 25.09 -0.82 -21.69
C GLY A 43 23.69 -0.41 -21.18
N LEU A 44 22.97 -1.33 -20.54
CA LEU A 44 21.63 -1.09 -20.01
C LEU A 44 21.73 -0.67 -18.54
N ASN A 45 21.16 0.48 -18.20
CA ASN A 45 20.94 0.84 -16.80
C ASN A 45 20.17 -0.28 -16.08
N SER A 46 20.61 -0.63 -14.85
CA SER A 46 20.10 -1.78 -14.08
C SER A 46 18.57 -1.81 -13.99
N PHE A 47 17.94 -0.63 -14.00
CA PHE A 47 16.54 -0.40 -14.36
C PHE A 47 16.37 0.95 -15.06
N THR A 48 15.80 0.97 -16.27
CA THR A 48 15.33 2.21 -16.91
C THR A 48 14.26 2.88 -16.04
N ASN A 49 14.07 4.21 -16.18
CA ASN A 49 13.03 4.93 -15.44
C ASN A 49 11.63 4.32 -15.71
N SER A 50 11.37 3.96 -16.96
CA SER A 50 10.15 3.23 -17.36
C SER A 50 9.98 1.89 -16.61
N HIS A 51 11.06 1.12 -16.44
CA HIS A 51 10.98 -0.13 -15.69
C HIS A 51 10.74 0.10 -14.19
N ARG A 52 11.37 1.11 -13.59
CA ARG A 52 11.13 1.49 -12.18
C ARG A 52 9.67 1.90 -11.97
N GLU A 53 9.13 2.69 -12.88
CA GLU A 53 7.73 3.09 -12.87
C GLU A 53 6.80 1.88 -12.97
N THR A 54 7.08 0.96 -13.89
CA THR A 54 6.31 -0.28 -14.07
C THR A 54 6.29 -1.13 -12.79
N LEU A 55 7.44 -1.28 -12.13
CA LEU A 55 7.53 -1.99 -10.85
C LEU A 55 6.72 -1.31 -9.74
N ARG A 56 6.75 0.03 -9.66
CA ARG A 56 5.95 0.78 -8.68
C ARG A 56 4.46 0.63 -8.95
N ILE A 57 4.02 0.80 -10.19
CA ILE A 57 2.62 0.61 -10.59
C ILE A 57 2.18 -0.82 -10.25
N LYS A 58 2.99 -1.84 -10.57
CA LYS A 58 2.69 -3.24 -10.25
C LYS A 58 2.49 -3.45 -8.75
N LYS A 59 3.37 -2.89 -7.92
CA LYS A 59 3.25 -2.92 -6.46
C LYS A 59 1.92 -2.31 -5.99
N TYR A 60 1.56 -1.12 -6.46
CA TYR A 60 0.34 -0.45 -6.02
C TYR A 60 -0.95 -1.06 -6.61
N LYS A 61 -0.88 -1.71 -7.78
CA LYS A 61 -1.97 -2.51 -8.33
C LYS A 61 -2.31 -3.69 -7.44
N GLN A 62 -1.30 -4.40 -6.92
CA GLN A 62 -1.50 -5.53 -6.00
C GLN A 62 -2.27 -5.13 -4.73
N TYR A 63 -2.07 -3.90 -4.24
CA TYR A 63 -2.76 -3.37 -3.07
C TYR A 63 -3.98 -2.50 -3.41
N TYR A 64 -4.46 -2.53 -4.66
CA TYR A 64 -5.58 -1.72 -5.14
C TYR A 64 -5.46 -0.25 -4.69
N ASN A 65 -4.30 0.38 -4.87
CA ASN A 65 -4.08 1.79 -4.53
C ASN A 65 -4.10 2.66 -5.78
N PHE A 66 -5.31 2.98 -6.25
CA PHE A 66 -5.50 3.71 -7.50
C PHE A 66 -5.01 5.15 -7.41
N ILE A 67 -5.15 5.79 -6.25
CA ILE A 67 -4.63 7.14 -6.03
C ILE A 67 -3.10 7.18 -6.14
N ALA A 68 -2.38 6.20 -5.58
CA ALA A 68 -0.92 6.12 -5.74
C ALA A 68 -0.50 5.84 -7.20
N ILE A 69 -1.25 4.99 -7.91
CA ILE A 69 -1.02 4.74 -9.34
C ILE A 69 -1.22 6.04 -10.14
N TYR A 70 -2.25 6.81 -9.83
CA TYR A 70 -2.54 8.09 -10.48
C TYR A 70 -1.40 9.09 -10.28
N LEU A 71 -0.88 9.23 -9.05
CA LEU A 71 0.26 10.11 -8.77
C LEU A 71 1.52 9.69 -9.55
N ILE A 72 1.81 8.38 -9.61
CA ILE A 72 2.98 7.87 -10.35
C ILE A 72 2.88 8.21 -11.83
N LYS A 73 1.71 7.97 -12.45
CA LYS A 73 1.48 8.29 -13.88
C LYS A 73 1.62 9.78 -14.16
N ASN A 74 1.23 10.63 -13.22
CA ASN A 74 1.38 12.08 -13.30
C ASN A 74 2.77 12.58 -12.85
N LYS A 75 3.73 11.68 -12.66
CA LYS A 75 5.12 11.99 -12.27
C LYS A 75 5.23 12.76 -10.94
N ILE A 76 4.28 12.54 -10.02
CA ILE A 76 4.34 13.06 -8.65
C ILE A 76 5.00 12.02 -7.76
N ASP A 77 6.24 12.30 -7.33
CA ASP A 77 7.02 11.40 -6.49
C ASP A 77 7.45 12.06 -5.17
N SER A 78 6.48 12.37 -4.30
CA SER A 78 6.77 12.74 -2.92
C SER A 78 6.59 11.53 -1.99
N LYS A 79 7.65 11.20 -1.23
CA LYS A 79 7.58 10.18 -0.17
C LYS A 79 6.47 10.49 0.84
N GLU A 80 6.20 11.76 1.10
CA GLU A 80 5.17 12.21 2.04
C GLU A 80 3.77 11.98 1.49
N LEU A 81 3.52 12.35 0.22
CA LEU A 81 2.25 12.07 -0.47
C LEU A 81 1.99 10.56 -0.55
N MET A 82 3.04 9.75 -0.76
CA MET A 82 2.91 8.29 -0.77
C MET A 82 2.54 7.70 0.60
N ARG A 83 2.87 8.37 1.72
CA ARG A 83 2.37 7.99 3.05
C ARG A 83 0.91 8.35 3.21
N TYR A 84 0.49 9.50 2.69
CA TYR A 84 -0.91 9.93 2.69
C TYR A 84 -1.80 8.96 1.90
N THR A 85 -1.41 8.61 0.67
CA THR A 85 -2.17 7.65 -0.16
C THR A 85 -2.31 6.29 0.51
N ARG A 86 -1.31 5.86 1.31
CA ARG A 86 -1.43 4.64 2.11
C ARG A 86 -2.51 4.77 3.18
N ARG A 87 -2.57 5.89 3.92
CA ARG A 87 -3.58 6.13 4.98
C ARG A 87 -4.99 6.21 4.42
N LEU A 88 -5.19 7.01 3.36
CA LEU A 88 -6.49 7.16 2.69
C LEU A 88 -7.04 5.83 2.17
N ASN A 89 -6.15 4.90 1.85
CA ASN A 89 -6.49 3.59 1.31
C ASN A 89 -6.56 2.48 2.38
N ILE A 90 -6.68 2.83 3.67
CA ILE A 90 -6.96 1.86 4.74
C ILE A 90 -8.48 1.79 4.94
N PRO A 91 -9.11 0.60 4.75
CA PRO A 91 -10.53 0.42 5.00
C PRO A 91 -10.92 0.83 6.42
N ASN A 92 -11.99 1.62 6.54
CA ASN A 92 -12.58 2.09 7.80
C ASN A 92 -11.62 2.84 8.73
N LEU A 93 -10.51 3.38 8.22
CA LEU A 93 -9.65 4.26 9.02
C LEU A 93 -10.41 5.51 9.47
N TYR A 94 -11.29 6.02 8.62
CA TYR A 94 -12.15 7.14 8.90
C TYR A 94 -13.56 6.60 9.18
N ILE A 95 -13.99 6.73 10.43
CA ILE A 95 -15.33 6.34 10.89
C ILE A 95 -16.36 7.38 10.42
N ASN A 96 -15.94 8.65 10.36
CA ASN A 96 -16.78 9.78 10.02
C ASN A 96 -16.48 10.23 8.58
N ASP A 97 -17.51 10.28 7.75
CA ASP A 97 -17.44 10.73 6.36
C ASP A 97 -16.93 12.17 6.23
N LEU A 98 -17.23 13.05 7.20
CA LEU A 98 -16.72 14.42 7.23
C LEU A 98 -15.19 14.44 7.38
N LYS A 99 -14.65 13.66 8.32
CA LYS A 99 -13.19 13.52 8.50
C LYS A 99 -12.52 12.87 7.30
N PHE A 100 -13.23 11.98 6.61
CA PHE A 100 -12.75 11.38 5.37
C PHE A 100 -12.64 12.42 4.26
N LYS A 101 -13.67 13.26 4.07
CA LYS A 101 -13.65 14.37 3.11
C LYS A 101 -12.55 15.38 3.42
N GLU A 102 -12.41 15.83 4.67
CA GLU A 102 -11.33 16.73 5.11
C GLU A 102 -9.94 16.14 4.82
N ALA A 103 -9.75 14.82 5.02
CA ALA A 103 -8.49 14.15 4.72
C ALA A 103 -8.19 14.12 3.22
N ILE A 104 -9.21 14.00 2.38
CA ILE A 104 -9.08 14.07 0.91
C ILE A 104 -8.77 15.50 0.47
N GLU A 105 -9.48 16.49 0.98
CA GLU A 105 -9.23 17.92 0.68
C GLU A 105 -7.80 18.32 1.05
N ARG A 106 -7.35 17.92 2.24
CA ARG A 106 -5.97 18.14 2.67
C ARG A 106 -4.98 17.46 1.74
N PHE A 107 -5.24 16.22 1.33
CA PHE A 107 -4.39 15.51 0.39
C PHE A 107 -4.32 16.19 -0.99
N VAL A 108 -5.45 16.69 -1.50
CA VAL A 108 -5.53 17.44 -2.76
C VAL A 108 -4.74 18.73 -2.64
N SER A 109 -4.92 19.48 -1.56
CA SER A 109 -4.16 20.71 -1.28
C SER A 109 -2.65 20.44 -1.27
N GLU A 110 -2.17 19.45 -0.50
CA GLU A 110 -0.76 19.09 -0.44
C GLU A 110 -0.20 18.58 -1.78
N THR A 111 -1.02 17.86 -2.55
CA THR A 111 -0.61 17.40 -3.89
C THR A 111 -0.47 18.57 -4.85
N ASN A 112 -1.41 19.51 -4.83
CA ASN A 112 -1.40 20.67 -5.71
C ASN A 112 -0.34 21.71 -5.32
N LYS A 113 0.10 21.76 -4.06
CA LYS A 113 1.31 22.51 -3.67
C LYS A 113 2.57 21.97 -4.34
N ALA A 114 2.67 20.65 -4.51
CA ALA A 114 3.81 20.03 -5.17
C ALA A 114 3.76 20.22 -6.69
N ARG A 115 2.55 20.19 -7.28
CA ARG A 115 2.32 20.49 -8.69
C ARG A 115 0.87 20.90 -8.90
N GLU A 116 0.66 22.15 -9.27
CA GLU A 116 -0.66 22.76 -9.34
C GLU A 116 -1.58 22.04 -10.36
N GLY A 117 -2.86 21.92 -10.01
CA GLY A 117 -3.91 21.40 -10.90
C GLY A 117 -3.81 19.92 -11.23
N VAL A 118 -2.95 19.14 -10.56
CA VAL A 118 -2.76 17.73 -10.93
C VAL A 118 -3.91 16.85 -10.47
N ILE A 119 -4.58 17.20 -9.37
CA ILE A 119 -5.70 16.41 -8.89
C ILE A 119 -6.80 17.29 -8.33
N THR A 120 -8.05 16.93 -8.62
CA THR A 120 -9.24 17.53 -8.03
C THR A 120 -9.78 16.65 -6.90
N PHE A 121 -10.65 17.23 -6.07
CA PHE A 121 -11.34 16.48 -5.03
C PHE A 121 -12.09 15.27 -5.61
N ASP A 122 -12.86 15.47 -6.67
CA ASP A 122 -13.69 14.40 -7.27
C ASP A 122 -12.84 13.23 -7.77
N ILE A 123 -11.73 13.52 -8.45
CA ILE A 123 -10.80 12.48 -8.93
C ILE A 123 -10.20 11.73 -7.74
N ALA A 124 -9.75 12.45 -6.70
CA ALA A 124 -9.19 11.81 -5.51
C ALA A 124 -10.25 10.94 -4.81
N PHE A 125 -11.46 11.47 -4.63
CA PHE A 125 -12.57 10.78 -3.98
C PHE A 125 -12.97 9.51 -4.73
N GLU A 126 -13.11 9.58 -6.05
CA GLU A 126 -13.45 8.42 -6.89
C GLU A 126 -12.37 7.33 -6.77
N LEU A 127 -11.10 7.69 -6.95
CA LEU A 127 -9.98 6.73 -6.91
C LEU A 127 -9.86 6.05 -5.54
N ILE A 128 -10.01 6.81 -4.46
CA ILE A 128 -9.93 6.29 -3.10
C ILE A 128 -11.16 5.42 -2.80
N THR A 129 -12.36 5.86 -3.15
CA THR A 129 -13.59 5.10 -2.92
C THR A 129 -13.54 3.77 -3.66
N LYS A 130 -13.17 3.77 -4.94
CA LYS A 130 -12.96 2.55 -5.75
C LYS A 130 -11.96 1.59 -5.09
N SER A 131 -10.85 2.14 -4.61
CA SER A 131 -9.83 1.38 -3.88
C SER A 131 -10.39 0.72 -2.60
N LEU A 132 -11.18 1.46 -1.82
CA LEU A 132 -11.76 0.98 -0.57
C LEU A 132 -12.87 -0.05 -0.81
N THR A 133 -13.73 0.14 -1.82
CA THR A 133 -14.79 -0.81 -2.18
C THR A 133 -14.22 -2.18 -2.54
N ILE A 134 -13.24 -2.23 -3.45
CA ILE A 134 -12.59 -3.49 -3.83
C ILE A 134 -11.94 -4.18 -2.63
N LYS A 135 -11.31 -3.42 -1.74
CA LYS A 135 -10.71 -3.99 -0.52
C LYS A 135 -11.75 -4.52 0.45
N LYS A 136 -12.90 -3.87 0.58
CA LYS A 136 -14.00 -4.34 1.41
C LYS A 136 -14.56 -5.66 0.90
N GLU A 137 -14.69 -5.80 -0.42
CA GLU A 137 -15.15 -7.02 -1.07
C GLU A 137 -14.15 -8.17 -0.94
N LEU A 138 -12.87 -7.91 -1.22
CA LEU A 138 -11.84 -8.96 -1.25
C LEU A 138 -11.30 -9.34 0.13
N PHE A 139 -11.31 -8.42 1.10
CA PHE A 139 -10.70 -8.61 2.42
C PHE A 139 -11.64 -8.24 3.59
N PRO A 140 -12.85 -8.82 3.68
CA PRO A 140 -13.84 -8.47 4.70
C PRO A 140 -13.36 -8.76 6.14
N HIS A 141 -12.48 -9.74 6.32
CA HIS A 141 -11.90 -10.13 7.62
C HIS A 141 -10.88 -9.12 8.16
N GLN A 142 -10.26 -8.30 7.30
CA GLN A 142 -9.37 -7.21 7.75
C GLN A 142 -10.15 -6.01 8.31
N ILE A 143 -11.47 -5.99 8.11
CA ILE A 143 -12.40 -4.92 8.54
C ILE A 143 -13.04 -5.22 9.90
N ALA A 144 -13.35 -6.50 10.17
CA ALA A 144 -13.98 -6.95 11.42
C ALA A 144 -13.25 -6.54 12.72
N PRO A 145 -11.92 -6.64 12.87
CA PRO A 145 -11.24 -6.36 14.13
C PRO A 145 -11.23 -4.86 14.49
N ILE A 146 -11.34 -3.96 13.51
CA ILE A 146 -11.36 -2.51 13.75
C ILE A 146 -12.72 -2.09 14.32
N ARG A 147 -13.84 -2.57 13.75
CA ARG A 147 -15.19 -2.34 14.28
C ARG A 147 -15.36 -2.86 15.70
N ALA A 148 -14.80 -4.04 16.00
CA ALA A 148 -14.85 -4.60 17.35
C ALA A 148 -14.12 -3.71 18.38
N ARG A 149 -12.97 -3.13 18.00
CA ARG A 149 -12.20 -2.22 18.85
C ARG A 149 -12.90 -0.88 19.07
N GLU A 150 -13.60 -0.38 18.06
CA GLU A 150 -14.37 0.87 18.13
C GLU A 150 -15.66 0.71 18.93
N ASN A 151 -16.40 -0.38 18.74
CA ASN A 151 -17.57 -0.72 19.56
C ASN A 151 -17.22 -0.91 21.03
N ARG A 152 -15.97 -1.31 21.34
CA ARG A 152 -15.45 -1.38 22.71
C ARG A 152 -15.21 0.03 23.26
N LYS A 153 -14.51 0.89 22.51
CA LYS A 153 -14.26 2.28 22.90
C LYS A 153 -15.52 3.13 23.05
N ALA A 154 -16.53 2.90 22.21
CA ALA A 154 -17.82 3.59 22.29
C ALA A 154 -18.56 3.21 23.58
N ARG A 155 -18.62 1.90 23.89
CA ARG A 155 -19.16 1.39 25.17
C ARG A 155 -18.40 1.93 26.37
N ASP A 156 -17.07 1.91 26.33
CA ASP A 156 -16.23 2.45 27.42
C ASP A 156 -16.48 3.94 27.67
N LYS A 157 -16.87 4.71 26.63
CA LYS A 157 -17.19 6.14 26.75
C LYS A 157 -18.59 6.37 27.32
N GLU A 158 -19.58 5.59 26.88
CA GLU A 158 -20.94 5.61 27.45
C GLU A 158 -20.93 5.21 28.93
N ASP A 159 -20.15 4.18 29.30
CA ASP A 159 -20.03 3.70 30.67
C ASP A 159 -19.33 4.70 31.59
N ARG A 160 -18.46 5.58 31.05
CA ARG A 160 -17.89 6.70 31.81
C ARG A 160 -18.92 7.81 32.02
N GLN A 161 -19.61 8.22 30.96
CA GLN A 161 -20.66 9.25 31.07
C GLN A 161 -21.77 8.86 32.05
N LYS A 162 -22.16 7.57 32.11
CA LYS A 162 -23.15 7.06 33.08
C LYS A 162 -22.64 7.05 34.53
N ARG A 163 -21.34 6.97 34.76
CA ARG A 163 -20.75 7.07 36.11
C ARG A 163 -20.68 8.53 36.55
N ASP A 164 -20.28 9.42 35.64
CA ASP A 164 -20.15 10.84 35.92
C ASP A 164 -21.52 11.48 36.23
N THR A 165 -22.61 11.00 35.62
CA THR A 165 -23.98 11.47 35.92
C THR A 165 -24.60 10.88 37.19
N LYS A 166 -24.09 9.73 37.68
CA LYS A 166 -24.55 9.12 38.93
C LYS A 166 -23.84 9.64 40.18
N GLY A 167 -22.68 10.29 40.03
CA GLY A 167 -21.92 10.87 41.15
C GLY A 167 -22.33 12.29 41.55
N ASN A 168 -23.30 12.89 40.87
CA ASN A 168 -23.74 14.28 41.06
C ASN A 168 -25.16 14.42 41.64
N ASN A 169 -25.76 13.33 42.16
CA ASN A 169 -27.03 13.35 42.90
C ASN A 169 -26.81 12.93 44.35
#